data_AF-A0A370TRN5-F1
#
_entry.id   AF-A0A370TRN5-F1
#
_cell.length_a   1.000
_cell.length_b   1.000
_cell.length_c   1.000
_cell.angle_alpha   90.00
_cell.angle_beta   90.00
_cell.angle_gamma   90.00
#
_symmetry.space_group_name_H-M   'P 1'
#
loop_
_entity.id
_entity.type
_entity.pdbx_description
1 polymer ?
#
loop_
_entity_poly.entity_id
_entity_poly.type
_entity_poly.pdbx_seq_one_letter_code
_entity_poly.pdbx_strand_id
1 'polypeptide(L)'
;MLYPKEDPDTHRLQFACRTCQYSEQATSACVFRNVLNNAVGETAGVTQDVGSDPTVGLPLCLLCGAPVICEGRNKGNDDGAMSQ
;
A
#
# COMPACT_ATOMS: atom_id res chain seq x y z
N MET A 1 11.76 8.11 -15.31
CA MET A 1 10.37 8.50 -15.61
C MET A 1 10.24 8.64 -17.13
N LEU A 2 9.25 7.98 -17.72
CA LEU A 2 8.99 8.02 -19.16
C LEU A 2 7.87 9.00 -19.48
N TYR A 3 7.84 9.48 -20.71
CA TYR A 3 6.87 10.47 -21.18
C TYR A 3 6.01 9.89 -22.32
N PRO A 4 4.72 10.22 -22.34
CA PRO A 4 3.82 9.85 -23.45
C PRO A 4 4.34 10.36 -24.79
N LYS A 5 4.38 9.48 -25.79
CA LYS A 5 4.76 9.78 -27.17
C LYS A 5 3.91 8.94 -28.13
N GLU A 6 3.39 9.54 -29.20
CA GLU A 6 2.73 8.80 -30.29
C GLU A 6 3.78 8.20 -31.23
N ASP A 7 3.55 6.96 -31.65
CA ASP A 7 4.26 6.29 -32.74
C ASP A 7 3.57 6.60 -34.09
N PRO A 8 4.21 7.33 -35.01
CA PRO A 8 3.58 7.78 -36.25
C PRO A 8 3.26 6.65 -37.23
N ASP A 9 3.94 5.51 -37.17
CA ASP A 9 3.74 4.42 -38.13
C ASP A 9 2.55 3.53 -37.72
N THR A 10 2.36 3.34 -36.41
CA THR A 10 1.34 2.44 -35.87
C THR A 10 0.15 3.19 -35.24
N HIS A 11 0.25 4.51 -35.08
CA HIS A 11 -0.72 5.37 -34.39
C HIS A 11 -1.05 4.87 -32.97
N ARG A 12 -0.01 4.42 -32.25
CA ARG A 12 -0.13 3.86 -30.90
C ARG A 12 0.61 4.72 -29.88
N LEU A 13 0.09 4.70 -28.66
CA LEU A 13 0.73 5.34 -27.52
C LEU A 13 1.94 4.52 -27.04
N GLN A 14 3.09 5.18 -26.91
CA GLN A 14 4.30 4.68 -26.29
C GLN A 14 4.74 5.58 -25.14
N PHE A 15 5.56 5.03 -24.25
CA PHE A 15 6.27 5.79 -23.23
C PHE A 15 7.75 5.82 -23.58
N ALA A 16 8.33 7.02 -23.71
CA ALA A 16 9.71 7.23 -24.13
C ALA A 16 10.52 8.00 -23.08
N CYS A 17 11.80 7.67 -22.96
CA CYS A 17 12.75 8.43 -22.16
C CYS A 17 13.10 9.75 -22.86
N ARG A 18 13.33 10.83 -22.10
CA ARG A 18 13.81 12.11 -22.65
C ARG A 18 15.32 12.18 -22.82
N THR A 19 16.06 11.35 -22.08
CA THR A 19 17.53 11.43 -21.99
C THR A 19 18.25 10.31 -22.75
N CYS A 20 17.54 9.27 -23.21
CA CYS A 20 18.12 8.17 -23.99
C CYS A 20 17.10 7.62 -25.01
N GLN A 21 17.51 6.67 -25.85
CA GLN A 21 16.66 6.06 -26.89
C GLN A 21 15.74 4.93 -26.39
N TYR A 22 15.45 4.86 -25.09
CA TYR A 22 14.55 3.84 -24.55
C TYR A 22 13.08 4.21 -24.78
N SER A 23 12.28 3.26 -25.28
CA SER A 23 10.83 3.37 -25.38
C SER A 23 10.13 2.03 -25.14
N GLU A 24 8.89 2.08 -24.68
CA GLU A 24 8.02 0.93 -24.44
C GLU A 24 6.58 1.20 -24.85
N GLN A 25 5.82 0.16 -25.19
CA GLN A 25 4.41 0.29 -25.57
C GLN A 25 3.53 0.51 -24.34
N ALA A 26 2.58 1.45 -24.41
CA ALA A 26 1.66 1.70 -23.31
C ALA A 26 0.65 0.55 -23.14
N THR A 27 0.47 0.09 -21.90
CA THR A 27 -0.55 -0.91 -21.53
C THR A 27 -1.95 -0.29 -21.40
N SER A 28 -2.02 1.03 -21.19
CA SER A 28 -3.26 1.79 -21.07
C SER A 28 -3.15 3.10 -21.86
N ALA A 29 -4.26 3.52 -22.47
CA ALA A 29 -4.36 4.83 -23.12
C ALA A 29 -4.52 5.99 -22.13
N CYS A 30 -4.74 5.71 -20.84
CA CYS A 30 -4.93 6.73 -19.82
C CYS A 30 -3.58 7.34 -19.40
N VAL A 31 -3.24 8.50 -19.98
CA VAL A 31 -2.02 9.26 -19.66
C VAL A 31 -2.16 10.07 -18.37
N PHE A 32 -3.35 10.60 -18.10
CA PHE A 32 -3.60 11.46 -16.95
C PHE A 32 -5.02 11.24 -16.44
N ARG A 33 -5.16 11.16 -15.11
CA ARG A 33 -6.45 11.09 -14.43
C ARG A 33 -6.44 12.07 -13.26
N ASN A 34 -7.29 13.09 -13.33
CA ASN A 34 -7.56 13.96 -12.21
C ASN A 34 -8.70 13.36 -11.36
N VAL A 35 -8.41 13.02 -10.11
CA VAL A 35 -9.39 12.44 -9.18
C VAL A 35 -9.75 13.51 -8.16
N LEU A 36 -10.94 14.09 -8.29
CA LEU A 36 -11.40 15.18 -7.42
C LEU A 36 -11.91 14.67 -6.06
N ASN A 37 -12.54 13.48 -6.05
CA ASN A 37 -13.09 12.84 -4.86
C ASN A 37 -12.43 11.47 -4.67
N ASN A 38 -11.49 11.39 -3.74
CA ASN A 38 -10.64 10.22 -3.56
C ASN A 38 -11.24 9.24 -2.55
N ALA A 39 -12.08 8.30 -2.99
CA ALA A 39 -12.56 7.19 -2.15
C ALA A 39 -11.43 6.18 -1.78
N VAL A 40 -10.25 6.32 -2.40
CA VAL A 40 -9.08 5.44 -2.21
C VAL A 40 -8.40 5.66 -0.84
N GLY A 41 -8.85 6.65 -0.06
CA GLY A 41 -8.32 6.93 1.28
C GLY A 41 -8.80 6.00 2.39
N GLU A 42 -9.84 5.18 2.18
CA GLU A 42 -10.41 4.38 3.28
C GLU A 42 -9.51 3.19 3.70
N THR A 43 -8.55 2.77 2.88
CA THR A 43 -7.63 1.65 3.19
C THR A 43 -6.19 1.84 2.73
N ALA A 44 -5.82 3.02 2.24
CA ALA A 44 -4.42 3.30 1.92
C ALA A 44 -3.62 3.48 3.23
N GLY A 45 -2.74 2.52 3.54
CA GLY A 45 -1.97 2.53 4.78
C GLY A 45 -2.65 1.82 5.96
N VAL A 46 -3.43 0.77 5.72
CA VAL A 46 -3.81 -0.18 6.79
C VAL A 46 -2.51 -0.79 7.34
N THR A 47 -2.00 -0.18 8.41
CA THR A 47 -0.86 -0.69 9.16
C THR A 47 -1.38 -1.67 10.22
N GLN A 48 -0.67 -2.76 10.45
CA GLN A 48 -1.10 -3.81 11.39
C GLN A 48 -1.11 -3.32 12.85
N ASP A 49 -0.44 -2.20 13.09
CA ASP A 49 -0.23 -1.50 14.36
C ASP A 49 -1.42 -0.63 14.79
N VAL A 50 -2.42 -0.38 13.94
CA VAL A 50 -3.65 0.33 14.36
C VAL A 50 -4.33 -0.40 15.52
N GLY A 51 -4.29 -1.74 15.56
CA GLY A 51 -4.87 -2.52 16.66
C GLY A 51 -4.17 -2.36 18.02
N SER A 52 -2.99 -1.73 18.05
CA SER A 52 -2.27 -1.44 19.30
C SER A 52 -2.59 -0.06 19.88
N ASP A 53 -3.28 0.80 19.12
CA ASP A 53 -3.66 2.13 19.58
C ASP A 53 -4.90 2.03 20.49
N PRO A 54 -4.80 2.38 21.79
CA PRO A 54 -5.92 2.29 22.72
C PRO A 54 -7.03 3.32 22.43
N THR A 55 -6.81 4.27 21.52
CA THR A 55 -7.80 5.27 21.10
C THR A 55 -8.69 4.82 19.95
N VAL A 56 -8.29 3.79 19.20
CA VAL A 56 -9.21 3.11 18.29
C VAL A 56 -10.08 2.16 19.12
N GLY A 57 -11.39 2.30 18.98
CA GLY A 57 -12.36 1.50 19.75
C GLY A 57 -12.15 -0.01 19.59
N LEU A 58 -12.81 -0.80 20.45
CA LEU A 58 -12.70 -2.27 20.48
C LEU A 58 -12.59 -2.86 19.06
N PRO A 59 -11.51 -3.55 18.72
CA PRO A 59 -11.31 -4.03 17.36
C PRO A 59 -12.23 -5.22 17.11
N LEU A 60 -13.46 -4.96 16.64
CA LEU A 60 -14.35 -5.99 16.15
C LEU A 60 -14.04 -6.26 14.67
N CYS A 61 -13.94 -7.55 14.32
CA CYS A 61 -13.86 -7.94 12.94
C CYS A 61 -15.17 -7.60 12.21
N LEU A 62 -15.12 -6.74 11.20
CA LEU A 62 -16.32 -6.35 10.42
C LEU A 62 -16.89 -7.49 9.55
N LEU A 63 -16.15 -8.60 9.37
CA LEU A 63 -16.60 -9.76 8.62
C LEU A 63 -17.39 -10.78 9.46
N CYS A 64 -17.02 -10.96 10.73
CA CYS A 64 -17.58 -12.01 11.59
C CYS A 64 -18.02 -11.55 12.99
N GLY A 65 -17.80 -10.28 13.34
CA GLY A 65 -18.19 -9.70 14.62
C GLY A 65 -17.37 -10.16 15.84
N ALA A 66 -16.37 -11.02 15.65
CA ALA A 66 -15.50 -11.48 16.72
C ALA A 66 -14.50 -10.38 17.16
N PRO A 67 -14.14 -10.32 18.45
CA PRO A 67 -13.08 -9.43 18.93
C PRO A 67 -11.71 -9.88 18.38
N VAL A 68 -10.97 -8.94 17.81
CA VAL A 68 -9.58 -9.13 17.36
C VAL A 68 -8.68 -8.91 18.56
N ILE A 69 -8.16 -9.99 19.14
CA ILE A 69 -7.26 -9.89 20.29
C ILE A 69 -5.81 -9.87 19.77
N CYS A 70 -5.15 -8.73 19.91
CA CYS A 70 -3.71 -8.63 19.73
C CYS A 70 -3.03 -9.23 20.97
N GLU A 71 -2.60 -10.49 20.92
CA GLU A 71 -1.75 -11.07 21.96
C GLU A 71 -0.36 -10.42 21.89
N GLY A 72 -0.20 -9.31 22.62
CA GLY A 72 1.09 -8.71 22.88
C GLY A 72 1.96 -9.71 23.64
N ARG A 73 2.94 -10.32 22.95
CA ARG A 73 4.06 -10.99 23.62
C ARG A 73 4.88 -9.94 24.35
N ASN A 74 4.54 -9.66 25.59
CA ASN A 74 5.51 -9.20 26.56
C ASN A 74 5.82 -10.37 27.51
N LYS A 75 6.87 -11.12 27.16
CA LYS A 75 7.48 -12.06 28.10
C LYS A 75 8.82 -11.45 28.52
N GLY A 76 8.74 -10.30 29.20
CA GLY A 76 9.73 -9.97 30.22
C GLY A 76 9.58 -11.01 31.32
N ASN A 77 10.52 -11.96 31.37
CA ASN A 77 10.62 -12.91 32.47
C ASN A 77 12.03 -12.80 33.03
N ASP A 78 12.23 -11.76 33.84
CA ASP A 78 13.26 -11.73 34.85
C ASP A 78 12.79 -12.68 35.95
N ASP A 79 13.32 -13.91 36.00
CA ASP A 79 13.31 -14.74 37.21
C ASP A 79 14.45 -15.76 37.12
N GLY A 80 15.26 -15.79 38.16
CA GLY A 80 16.61 -16.34 38.19
C GLY A 80 16.72 -17.84 37.89
N ALA A 81 17.70 -18.17 37.05
CA ALA A 81 18.32 -19.48 37.05
C ALA A 81 19.47 -19.47 38.07
N MET A 82 19.24 -20.19 39.16
CA MET A 82 20.21 -20.63 40.14
C MET A 82 21.47 -21.17 39.44
N SER A 83 22.61 -20.66 39.91
CA SER A 83 23.97 -21.13 39.70
C SER A 83 24.16 -22.65 39.87
N GLN A 84 24.96 -23.23 38.99
CA GLN A 84 26.03 -24.17 39.37
C GLN A 84 27.36 -23.53 38.99
#